data_AF-A0A495XST5-F1
#
_entry.id   AF-A0A495XST5-F1
#
_cell.length_a   1.000
_cell.length_b   1.000
_cell.length_c   1.000
_cell.angle_alpha   90.00
_cell.angle_beta   90.00
_cell.angle_gamma   90.00
#
_symmetry.space_group_name_H-M   'P 1'
#
loop_
_entity.id
_entity.type
_entity.pdbx_description
1 polymer ?
#
loop_
_entity_poly.entity_id
_entity_poly.type
_entity_poly.pdbx_seq_one_letter_code
_entity_poly.pdbx_strand_id
1 'polypeptide(L)'
;MPRPTLHLTVGLPGVGKTTEARRIAARDHLLRLTPDEWMAPLFGHSDAAGRRNILEGRFIWVAHEVLAGGSSVVLDFGCWSPEERWAVAAVAAVAGAEYRLVHLELTEAERRARAARRWVEAPDTTFEMTDAHHDHYLASFVPPTPAERAGGPPPAPPAPCEAWLEWASQRWPTLPRLDTPPARSPDPDR
;
A
#
# COMPACT_ATOMS: atom_id res chain seq x y z
N MET A 1 -16.16 -20.60 -4.64
CA MET A 1 -16.32 -19.16 -4.35
C MET A 1 -15.33 -18.39 -5.21
N PRO A 2 -15.62 -17.14 -5.61
CA PRO A 2 -14.64 -16.32 -6.33
C PRO A 2 -13.38 -16.13 -5.47
N ARG A 3 -12.24 -16.02 -6.14
CA ARG A 3 -10.94 -15.83 -5.48
C ARG A 3 -10.91 -14.41 -4.86
N PRO A 4 -10.51 -14.24 -3.59
CA PRO A 4 -10.37 -12.92 -2.99
C PRO A 4 -9.39 -12.05 -3.76
N THR A 5 -9.56 -10.74 -3.72
CA THR A 5 -8.72 -9.78 -4.45
C THR A 5 -8.14 -8.73 -3.50
N LEU A 6 -6.83 -8.51 -3.59
CA LEU A 6 -6.17 -7.32 -3.05
C LEU A 6 -6.21 -6.22 -4.10
N HIS A 7 -6.87 -5.11 -3.81
CA HIS A 7 -6.84 -3.89 -4.61
C HIS A 7 -5.79 -2.93 -4.06
N LEU A 8 -4.73 -2.65 -4.81
CA LEU A 8 -3.72 -1.65 -4.42
C LEU A 8 -3.91 -0.37 -5.23
N THR A 9 -4.20 0.75 -4.56
CA THR A 9 -4.25 2.07 -5.23
C THR A 9 -2.88 2.74 -5.26
N VAL A 10 -2.43 3.12 -6.46
CA VAL A 10 -1.10 3.68 -6.75
C VAL A 10 -1.22 5.01 -7.50
N GLY A 11 -0.22 5.87 -7.35
CA GLY A 11 -0.15 7.19 -7.99
C GLY A 11 0.30 8.30 -7.04
N LEU A 12 0.58 9.48 -7.58
CA LEU A 12 1.07 10.63 -6.80
C LEU A 12 0.01 11.22 -5.84
N PRO A 13 0.40 11.96 -4.78
CA PRO A 13 -0.55 12.76 -4.00
C PRO A 13 -1.33 13.73 -4.90
N GLY A 14 -2.65 13.81 -4.72
CA GLY A 14 -3.54 14.67 -5.52
C GLY A 14 -4.23 14.01 -6.73
N VAL A 15 -3.82 12.81 -7.16
CA VAL A 15 -4.42 12.13 -8.34
C VAL A 15 -5.78 11.49 -8.09
N GLY A 16 -6.23 11.42 -6.82
CA GLY A 16 -7.55 10.88 -6.47
C GLY A 16 -7.57 9.42 -5.97
N LYS A 17 -6.41 8.84 -5.62
CA LYS A 17 -6.31 7.46 -5.09
C LYS A 17 -7.29 7.15 -3.98
N THR A 18 -7.34 7.98 -2.93
CA THR A 18 -8.23 7.77 -1.79
C THR A 18 -9.70 7.80 -2.17
N THR A 19 -10.07 8.64 -3.14
CA THR A 19 -11.44 8.67 -3.67
C THR A 19 -11.78 7.36 -4.36
N GLU A 20 -10.88 6.86 -5.20
CA GLU A 20 -11.07 5.58 -5.89
C GLU A 20 -11.07 4.39 -4.92
N ALA A 21 -10.17 4.38 -3.93
CA ALA A 21 -10.12 3.37 -2.89
C ALA A 21 -11.44 3.31 -2.09
N ARG A 22 -11.99 4.48 -1.72
CA ARG A 22 -13.31 4.58 -1.06
C ARG A 22 -14.43 4.09 -1.97
N ARG A 23 -14.38 4.38 -3.27
CA ARG A 23 -15.38 3.91 -4.24
C ARG A 23 -15.37 2.39 -4.37
N ILE A 24 -14.20 1.78 -4.49
CA ILE A 24 -14.06 0.31 -4.54
C ILE A 24 -14.57 -0.32 -3.23
N ALA A 25 -14.11 0.19 -2.09
CA ALA A 25 -14.51 -0.30 -0.78
C ALA A 25 -16.03 -0.22 -0.56
N ALA A 26 -16.67 0.89 -0.96
CA ALA A 26 -18.11 1.07 -0.83
C ALA A 26 -18.91 0.18 -1.79
N ARG A 27 -18.44 0.03 -3.03
CA ARG A 27 -19.12 -0.80 -4.06
C ARG A 27 -19.16 -2.27 -3.66
N ASP A 28 -18.04 -2.79 -3.16
CA ASP A 28 -17.85 -4.22 -2.93
C ASP A 28 -17.86 -4.58 -1.43
N HIS A 29 -18.18 -3.63 -0.55
CA HIS A 29 -18.20 -3.77 0.92
C HIS A 29 -16.88 -4.27 1.51
N LEU A 30 -15.75 -3.71 1.05
CA LEU A 30 -14.41 -4.15 1.43
C LEU A 30 -13.82 -3.31 2.56
N LEU A 31 -12.98 -3.95 3.38
CA LEU A 31 -12.09 -3.23 4.28
C LEU A 31 -11.10 -2.40 3.45
N ARG A 32 -10.98 -1.11 3.79
CA ARG A 32 -9.96 -0.21 3.24
C ARG A 32 -8.96 0.15 4.32
N LEU A 33 -7.68 -0.12 4.04
CA LEU A 33 -6.57 0.21 4.93
C LEU A 33 -5.79 1.37 4.33
N THR A 34 -5.59 2.44 5.09
CA THR A 34 -4.79 3.59 4.68
C THR A 34 -4.00 4.14 5.87
N PRO A 35 -2.69 4.38 5.74
CA PRO A 35 -1.91 5.01 6.80
C PRO A 35 -2.28 6.48 7.01
N ASP A 36 -2.80 7.16 5.98
CA ASP A 36 -3.03 8.61 6.01
C ASP A 36 -4.02 9.02 7.11
N GLU A 37 -5.01 8.17 7.42
CA GLU A 37 -6.03 8.41 8.47
C GLU A 37 -5.51 8.14 9.89
N TRP A 38 -4.35 7.52 10.04
CA TRP A 38 -3.80 7.08 11.32
C TRP A 38 -2.48 7.77 11.69
N MET A 39 -1.72 8.25 10.70
CA MET A 39 -0.43 8.90 10.93
C MET A 39 -0.55 10.13 11.85
N ALA A 40 -1.49 11.04 11.55
CA ALA A 40 -1.68 12.23 12.38
C ALA A 40 -2.21 11.89 13.79
N PRO A 41 -3.27 11.07 13.97
CA PRO A 41 -3.74 10.68 15.31
C PRO A 41 -2.71 9.92 16.16
N LEU A 42 -1.88 9.05 15.55
CA LEU A 42 -0.92 8.23 16.30
C LEU A 42 0.42 8.93 16.54
N PHE A 43 0.87 9.78 15.61
CA PHE A 43 2.24 10.29 15.60
C PHE A 43 2.34 11.81 15.48
N GLY A 44 1.20 12.52 15.33
CA GLY A 44 1.13 13.97 15.19
C GLY A 44 1.69 14.53 13.88
N HIS A 45 2.20 13.67 12.98
CA HIS A 45 2.83 14.05 11.71
C HIS A 45 2.49 13.04 10.61
N SER A 46 2.46 13.50 9.35
CA SER A 46 2.12 12.69 8.18
C SER A 46 3.22 11.70 7.76
N ASP A 47 4.48 12.01 8.07
CA ASP A 47 5.63 11.11 7.93
C ASP A 47 6.58 11.29 9.12
N ALA A 48 6.52 10.36 10.06
CA ALA A 48 7.23 10.45 11.32
C ALA A 48 8.44 9.49 11.32
N ALA A 49 9.53 9.86 10.66
CA ALA A 49 10.82 9.17 10.74
C ALA A 49 10.74 7.63 10.62
N GLY A 50 10.03 7.14 9.60
CA GLY A 50 9.86 5.70 9.35
C GLY A 50 8.70 5.02 10.08
N ARG A 51 7.96 5.72 10.96
CA ARG A 51 6.76 5.17 11.62
C ARG A 51 5.65 4.81 10.63
N ARG A 52 5.60 5.45 9.47
CA ARG A 52 4.69 5.07 8.39
C ARG A 52 4.92 3.62 7.94
N ASN A 53 6.18 3.20 7.81
CA ASN A 53 6.53 1.83 7.44
C ASN A 53 6.08 0.80 8.48
N ILE A 54 6.11 1.18 9.76
CA ILE A 54 5.61 0.35 10.88
C ILE A 54 4.10 0.16 10.75
N LEU A 55 3.36 1.20 10.39
CA LEU A 55 1.92 1.11 10.21
C LEU A 55 1.55 0.33 8.94
N GLU A 56 2.20 0.65 7.82
CA GLU A 56 2.01 -0.04 6.55
C GLU A 56 2.24 -1.55 6.69
N GLY A 57 3.30 -1.98 7.38
CA GLY A 57 3.54 -3.40 7.61
C GLY A 57 2.43 -4.11 8.37
N ARG A 58 1.84 -3.44 9.37
CA ARG A 58 0.67 -3.99 10.08
C ARG A 58 -0.55 -4.06 9.19
N PHE A 59 -0.78 -3.07 8.34
CA PHE A 59 -1.89 -3.12 7.39
C PHE A 59 -1.69 -4.17 6.28
N ILE A 60 -0.47 -4.39 5.80
CA ILE A 60 -0.18 -5.47 4.85
C ILE A 60 -0.45 -6.82 5.50
N TRP A 61 -0.04 -7.01 6.76
CA TRP A 61 -0.35 -8.22 7.51
C TRP A 61 -1.86 -8.41 7.70
N VAL A 62 -2.60 -7.37 8.12
CA VAL A 62 -4.08 -7.46 8.23
C VAL A 62 -4.71 -7.80 6.88
N ALA A 63 -4.25 -7.19 5.79
CA ALA A 63 -4.73 -7.50 4.44
C ALA A 63 -4.49 -8.98 4.08
N HIS A 64 -3.31 -9.52 4.40
CA HIS A 64 -3.04 -10.95 4.25
C HIS A 64 -4.07 -11.82 5.00
N GLU A 65 -4.32 -11.53 6.28
CA GLU A 65 -5.28 -12.31 7.08
C GLU A 65 -6.70 -12.25 6.51
N VAL A 66 -7.14 -11.08 6.03
CA VAL A 66 -8.44 -10.88 5.38
C VAL A 66 -8.56 -11.72 4.11
N LEU A 67 -7.50 -11.75 3.29
CA LEU A 67 -7.44 -12.53 2.06
C LEU A 67 -7.43 -14.03 2.34
N ALA A 68 -6.62 -14.49 3.29
CA ALA A 68 -6.57 -15.88 3.72
C ALA A 68 -7.91 -16.36 4.31
N GLY A 69 -8.66 -15.45 4.96
CA GLY A 69 -10.02 -15.66 5.42
C GLY A 69 -11.09 -15.65 4.32
N GLY A 70 -10.72 -15.43 3.05
CA GLY A 70 -11.63 -15.50 1.92
C GLY A 70 -12.31 -14.18 1.52
N SER A 71 -11.86 -13.04 2.05
CA SER A 71 -12.44 -11.71 1.77
C SER A 71 -11.48 -10.80 1.00
N SER A 72 -12.02 -9.95 0.13
CA SER A 72 -11.22 -8.96 -0.62
C SER A 72 -10.91 -7.73 0.25
N VAL A 73 -9.85 -6.99 -0.09
CA VAL A 73 -9.35 -5.84 0.69
C VAL A 73 -8.78 -4.76 -0.22
N VAL A 74 -8.84 -3.50 0.22
CA VAL A 74 -8.23 -2.35 -0.46
C VAL A 74 -7.07 -1.81 0.37
N LEU A 75 -5.89 -1.72 -0.24
CA LEU A 75 -4.72 -1.01 0.30
C LEU A 75 -4.57 0.34 -0.40
N ASP A 76 -4.67 1.42 0.37
CA ASP A 76 -4.54 2.80 -0.12
C ASP A 76 -3.25 3.45 0.41
N PHE A 77 -2.12 2.98 -0.11
CA PHE A 77 -0.76 3.31 0.37
C PHE A 77 0.04 4.16 -0.62
N GLY A 78 -0.27 4.09 -1.91
CA GLY A 78 0.47 4.76 -2.97
C GLY A 78 1.61 3.93 -3.59
N CYS A 79 2.34 3.12 -2.81
CA CYS A 79 3.47 2.24 -3.21
C CYS A 79 4.31 2.80 -4.39
N TRP A 80 5.34 3.55 -4.03
CA TRP A 80 6.06 4.47 -4.90
C TRP A 80 7.13 3.80 -5.73
N SER A 81 7.61 2.63 -5.30
CA SER A 81 8.60 1.84 -6.04
C SER A 81 8.00 0.55 -6.63
N PRO A 82 8.57 0.01 -7.72
CA PRO A 82 8.17 -1.29 -8.25
C PRO A 82 8.37 -2.41 -7.23
N GLU A 83 9.42 -2.35 -6.41
CA GLU A 83 9.73 -3.34 -5.38
C GLU A 83 8.61 -3.43 -4.35
N GLU A 84 8.09 -2.29 -3.88
CA GLU A 84 6.95 -2.26 -2.96
C GLU A 84 5.72 -2.95 -3.56
N ARG A 85 5.45 -2.70 -4.84
CA ARG A 85 4.27 -3.26 -5.52
C ARG A 85 4.40 -4.75 -5.77
N TRP A 86 5.59 -5.23 -6.15
CA TRP A 86 5.85 -6.66 -6.29
C TRP A 86 5.84 -7.39 -4.96
N ALA A 87 6.36 -6.77 -3.89
CA ALA A 87 6.29 -7.30 -2.54
C ALA A 87 4.83 -7.47 -2.08
N VAL A 88 3.97 -6.47 -2.28
CA VAL A 88 2.53 -6.57 -1.97
C VAL A 88 1.84 -7.63 -2.83
N ALA A 89 2.18 -7.73 -4.12
CA ALA A 89 1.66 -8.78 -4.99
C ALA A 89 2.04 -10.19 -4.50
N ALA A 90 3.28 -10.37 -4.00
CA ALA A 90 3.72 -11.62 -3.40
C ALA A 90 2.96 -11.98 -2.12
N VAL A 91 2.61 -10.97 -1.29
CA VAL A 91 1.75 -11.16 -0.11
C VAL A 91 0.34 -11.61 -0.51
N ALA A 92 -0.24 -11.03 -1.56
CA ALA A 92 -1.53 -11.51 -2.07
C ALA A 92 -1.44 -12.95 -2.61
N ALA A 93 -0.34 -13.27 -3.31
CA ALA A 93 -0.12 -14.59 -3.87
C ALA A 93 -0.01 -15.69 -2.81
N VAL A 94 0.71 -15.44 -1.69
CA VAL A 94 0.84 -16.44 -0.60
C VAL A 94 -0.50 -16.68 0.11
N ALA A 95 -1.37 -15.68 0.18
CA ALA A 95 -2.75 -15.82 0.66
C ALA A 95 -3.68 -16.55 -0.33
N GLY A 96 -3.19 -16.95 -1.50
CA GLY A 96 -4.02 -17.56 -2.55
C GLY A 96 -5.01 -16.57 -3.16
N ALA A 97 -4.74 -15.27 -3.13
CA ALA A 97 -5.61 -14.21 -3.65
C ALA A 97 -5.15 -13.68 -5.02
N GLU A 98 -6.06 -13.00 -5.71
CA GLU A 98 -5.73 -12.17 -6.88
C GLU A 98 -5.16 -10.83 -6.46
N TYR A 99 -4.30 -10.26 -7.29
CA TYR A 99 -3.73 -8.94 -7.09
C TYR A 99 -4.19 -8.01 -8.20
N ARG A 100 -4.77 -6.87 -7.83
CA ARG A 100 -5.24 -5.85 -8.77
C ARG A 100 -4.62 -4.50 -8.47
N LEU A 101 -3.75 -4.06 -9.37
CA LEU A 101 -3.16 -2.73 -9.34
C LEU A 101 -4.12 -1.69 -9.93
N VAL A 102 -4.50 -0.70 -9.13
CA VAL A 102 -5.37 0.42 -9.52
C VAL A 102 -4.51 1.68 -9.57
N HIS A 103 -3.93 1.96 -10.74
CA HIS A 103 -3.09 3.13 -10.95
C HIS A 103 -3.90 4.31 -11.48
N LEU A 104 -3.79 5.46 -10.82
CA LEU A 104 -4.39 6.72 -11.24
C LEU A 104 -3.30 7.72 -11.62
N GLU A 105 -3.47 8.35 -12.77
CA GLU A 105 -2.57 9.37 -13.31
C GLU A 105 -3.38 10.62 -13.67
N LEU A 106 -2.76 11.78 -13.49
CA LEU A 106 -3.22 13.08 -13.97
C LEU A 106 -2.01 13.85 -14.47
N THR A 107 -2.24 14.87 -15.28
CA THR A 107 -1.18 15.81 -15.59
C THR A 107 -0.71 16.52 -14.33
N GLU A 108 0.56 16.93 -14.29
CA GLU A 108 1.14 17.58 -13.12
C GLU A 108 0.39 18.87 -12.74
N ALA A 109 -0.03 19.65 -13.75
CA ALA A 109 -0.83 20.86 -13.55
C ALA A 109 -2.17 20.56 -12.88
N GLU A 110 -2.91 19.55 -13.35
CA GLU A 110 -4.18 19.15 -12.75
C GLU A 110 -4.00 18.61 -11.33
N ARG A 111 -2.94 17.83 -11.10
CA ARG A 111 -2.62 17.26 -9.79
C ARG A 111 -2.35 18.36 -8.75
N ARG A 112 -1.52 19.35 -9.09
CA ARG A 112 -1.23 20.51 -8.22
C ARG A 112 -2.49 21.32 -7.94
N ALA A 113 -3.28 21.63 -8.97
CA ALA A 113 -4.53 22.36 -8.80
C ALA A 113 -5.51 21.64 -7.86
N ARG A 114 -5.65 20.31 -7.99
CA ARG A 114 -6.49 19.51 -7.08
C ARG A 114 -5.95 19.47 -5.66
N ALA A 115 -4.63 19.35 -5.48
CA ALA A 115 -3.99 19.35 -4.18
C ALA A 115 -4.22 20.67 -3.44
N ALA A 116 -3.98 21.81 -4.12
CA ALA A 116 -4.22 23.14 -3.58
C ALA A 116 -5.69 23.33 -3.19
N ARG A 117 -6.64 22.92 -4.05
CA ARG A 117 -8.07 23.01 -3.75
C ARG A 117 -8.45 22.17 -2.52
N ARG A 118 -7.93 20.95 -2.41
CA ARG A 118 -8.22 20.07 -1.25
C ARG A 118 -7.71 20.65 0.06
N TRP A 119 -6.54 21.29 0.05
CA TRP A 119 -6.01 22.00 1.21
C TRP A 119 -6.96 23.11 1.69
N VAL A 120 -7.51 23.90 0.77
CA VAL A 120 -8.48 24.95 1.10
C VAL A 120 -9.81 24.36 1.61
N GLU A 121 -10.30 23.28 1.00
CA GLU A 121 -11.61 22.69 1.32
C GLU A 121 -11.61 21.87 2.61
N ALA A 122 -10.49 21.22 2.97
CA ALA A 122 -10.44 20.28 4.09
C ALA A 122 -9.06 20.25 4.79
N PRO A 123 -8.58 21.39 5.33
CA PRO A 123 -7.24 21.51 5.92
C PRO A 123 -7.03 20.54 7.09
N ASP A 124 -8.08 20.20 7.85
CA ASP A 124 -8.01 19.28 9.00
C ASP A 124 -7.73 17.82 8.61
N THR A 125 -7.88 17.47 7.33
CA THR A 125 -7.73 16.09 6.82
C THR A 125 -6.67 15.96 5.73
N THR A 126 -5.90 17.03 5.52
CA THR A 126 -4.86 17.08 4.50
C THR A 126 -3.71 17.97 4.97
N PHE A 127 -2.71 18.18 4.12
CA PHE A 127 -1.54 18.98 4.45
C PHE A 127 -1.22 19.89 3.28
N GLU A 128 -0.67 21.06 3.60
CA GLU A 128 -0.20 21.99 2.59
C GLU A 128 0.97 21.37 1.81
N MET A 129 0.83 21.33 0.48
CA MET A 129 1.88 20.87 -0.42
C MET A 129 2.48 22.08 -1.13
N THR A 130 3.74 22.37 -0.82
CA THR A 130 4.52 23.39 -1.54
C THR A 130 4.92 22.85 -2.93
N ASP A 131 5.32 23.74 -3.83
CA ASP A 131 5.86 23.31 -5.13
C ASP A 131 7.06 22.37 -4.98
N ALA A 132 7.90 22.61 -3.96
CA ALA A 132 9.02 21.74 -3.64
C ALA A 132 8.58 20.34 -3.19
N HIS A 133 7.48 20.22 -2.42
CA HIS A 133 6.89 18.91 -2.11
C HIS A 133 6.44 18.20 -3.39
N HIS A 134 5.77 18.92 -4.28
CA HIS A 134 5.30 18.36 -5.53
C HIS A 134 6.44 17.86 -6.43
N ASP A 135 7.52 18.64 -6.56
CA ASP A 135 8.72 18.28 -7.33
C ASP A 135 9.41 17.06 -6.73
N HIS A 136 9.58 17.05 -5.40
CA HIS A 136 10.15 15.92 -4.68
C HIS A 136 9.33 14.64 -4.93
N TYR A 137 8.00 14.72 -4.83
CA TYR A 137 7.14 13.56 -5.05
C TYR A 137 7.23 13.01 -6.46
N LEU A 138 7.28 13.89 -7.46
CA LEU A 138 7.43 13.50 -8.86
C LEU A 138 8.79 12.83 -9.10
N ALA A 139 9.85 13.33 -8.50
CA ALA A 139 11.21 12.77 -8.64
C ALA A 139 11.37 11.41 -7.95
N SER A 140 10.64 11.15 -6.86
CA SER A 140 10.74 9.90 -6.09
C SER A 140 9.79 8.79 -6.57
N PHE A 141 8.71 9.13 -7.28
CA PHE A 141 7.72 8.15 -7.72
C PHE A 141 8.15 7.46 -9.03
N VAL A 142 8.16 6.13 -9.01
CA VAL A 142 8.38 5.33 -10.22
C VAL A 142 7.03 4.75 -10.67
N PRO A 143 6.50 5.17 -11.83
CA PRO A 143 5.20 4.71 -12.31
C PRO A 143 5.19 3.21 -12.60
N PRO A 144 4.04 2.53 -12.43
CA PRO A 144 3.88 1.14 -12.81
C PRO A 144 4.19 0.86 -14.28
N THR A 145 5.06 -0.13 -14.47
CA THR A 145 5.43 -0.70 -15.76
C THR A 145 4.26 -1.45 -16.41
N PRO A 146 4.31 -1.68 -17.74
CA PRO A 146 3.31 -2.52 -18.42
C PRO A 146 3.19 -3.93 -17.83
N ALA A 147 4.30 -4.53 -17.38
CA ALA A 147 4.32 -5.86 -16.78
C ALA A 147 3.54 -5.91 -15.45
N GLU A 148 3.70 -4.89 -14.60
CA GLU A 148 2.96 -4.75 -13.34
C GLU A 148 1.46 -4.60 -13.59
N ARG A 149 1.07 -3.87 -14.64
CA ARG A 149 -0.35 -3.67 -15.00
C ARG A 149 -0.98 -4.93 -15.61
N ALA A 150 -0.20 -5.72 -16.32
CA ALA A 150 -0.66 -6.98 -16.92
C ALA A 150 -0.77 -8.13 -15.91
N GLY A 151 -0.22 -7.99 -14.69
CA GLY A 151 -0.17 -9.06 -13.70
C GLY A 151 0.79 -10.19 -14.09
N GLY A 152 1.88 -9.85 -14.79
CA GLY A 152 2.92 -10.82 -15.17
C GLY A 152 3.63 -11.43 -13.95
N PRO A 153 4.44 -12.48 -14.16
CA PRO A 153 5.24 -13.05 -13.08
C PRO A 153 6.18 -11.98 -12.49
N PRO A 154 6.34 -11.93 -11.16
CA PRO A 154 7.25 -10.98 -10.55
C PRO A 154 8.69 -11.26 -10.99
N PRO A 155 9.53 -10.22 -11.16
CA PRO A 155 10.97 -10.42 -11.33
C PRO A 155 11.59 -10.95 -10.03
N ALA A 156 12.88 -11.29 -10.06
CA ALA A 156 13.62 -11.59 -8.83
C ALA A 156 13.63 -10.35 -7.90
N PRO A 157 13.53 -10.55 -6.57
CA PRO A 157 13.67 -9.45 -5.61
C PRO A 157 15.09 -8.85 -5.67
N PRO A 158 15.27 -7.59 -5.25
CA PRO A 158 16.59 -6.99 -5.16
C PRO A 158 17.50 -7.75 -4.19
N ALA A 159 18.77 -7.93 -4.59
CA ALA A 159 19.79 -8.46 -3.70
C ALA A 159 19.91 -7.60 -2.42
N PRO A 160 20.21 -8.20 -1.25
CA PRO A 160 20.57 -9.60 -1.05
C PRO A 160 19.37 -10.55 -0.81
N CYS A 161 18.13 -10.09 -0.95
CA CYS A 161 16.95 -10.91 -0.68
C CYS A 161 16.80 -12.01 -1.73
N GLU A 162 16.45 -13.23 -1.29
CA GLU A 162 16.17 -14.36 -2.19
C GLU A 162 14.67 -14.49 -2.47
N ALA A 163 13.81 -13.91 -1.63
CA ALA A 163 12.36 -13.94 -1.76
C ALA A 163 11.70 -12.57 -1.54
N TRP A 164 10.60 -12.31 -2.25
CA TRP A 164 9.84 -11.06 -2.09
C TRP A 164 9.27 -10.86 -0.69
N LEU A 165 8.86 -11.94 -0.01
CA LEU A 165 8.36 -11.86 1.36
C LEU A 165 9.47 -11.50 2.36
N GLU A 166 10.74 -11.74 2.00
CA GLU A 166 11.90 -11.38 2.84
C GLU A 166 12.13 -9.89 2.71
N TRP A 167 12.21 -9.42 1.46
CA TRP A 167 12.30 -8.01 1.13
C TRP A 167 11.15 -7.22 1.77
N ALA A 168 9.91 -7.73 1.69
CA ALA A 168 8.73 -7.12 2.29
C ALA A 168 8.87 -6.93 3.81
N SER A 169 9.36 -7.96 4.52
CA SER A 169 9.54 -7.91 5.98
C SER A 169 10.67 -6.96 6.39
N GLN A 170 11.71 -6.81 5.56
CA GLN A 170 12.77 -5.82 5.77
C GLN A 170 12.27 -4.39 5.51
N ARG A 171 11.48 -4.18 4.45
CA ARG A 171 10.90 -2.89 4.08
C ARG A 171 9.85 -2.41 5.09
N TRP A 172 9.05 -3.33 5.61
CA TRP A 172 7.97 -3.08 6.56
C TRP A 172 8.19 -3.89 7.84
N PRO A 173 8.80 -3.30 8.89
CA PRO A 173 9.36 -4.03 10.03
C PRO A 173 8.32 -4.77 10.89
N THR A 174 7.04 -4.49 10.69
CA THR A 174 5.92 -5.12 11.40
C THR A 174 5.22 -6.20 10.59
N LEU A 175 5.59 -6.38 9.31
CA LEU A 175 5.13 -7.49 8.50
C LEU A 175 5.98 -8.73 8.84
N PRO A 176 5.41 -9.79 9.42
CA PRO A 176 6.17 -11.02 9.66
C PRO A 176 6.52 -11.73 8.35
N ARG A 177 7.50 -12.65 8.40
CA ARG A 177 7.82 -13.56 7.29
C ARG A 177 6.66 -14.54 7.09
N LEU A 178 5.84 -14.29 6.06
CA LEU A 178 4.62 -15.07 5.77
C LEU A 178 4.89 -16.45 5.15
N ASP A 179 6.12 -16.71 4.71
CA ASP A 179 6.60 -18.00 4.20
C ASP A 179 7.18 -18.92 5.29
N THR A 180 7.32 -18.42 6.51
CA THR A 180 7.82 -19.20 7.63
C THR A 180 6.62 -19.73 8.42
N PRO A 181 6.56 -21.04 8.75
CA PRO A 181 5.49 -21.54 9.60
C PRO A 181 5.50 -20.77 10.94
N PRO A 182 4.33 -20.46 11.53
CA PRO A 182 4.27 -19.75 12.79
C PRO A 182 5.13 -20.50 13.82
N ALA A 183 5.95 -19.75 14.56
CA ALA A 183 6.76 -20.33 15.63
C ALA A 183 5.81 -21.09 16.57
N ARG A 184 6.00 -22.41 16.68
CA ARG A 184 5.25 -23.20 17.65
C ARG A 184 5.55 -22.61 19.02
N SER A 185 4.51 -22.07 19.68
CA SER A 185 4.65 -21.72 21.09
C SER A 185 5.04 -23.01 21.83
N PRO A 186 6.03 -22.97 22.73
CA PRO A 186 6.30 -24.12 23.58
C PRO A 186 5.01 -24.45 24.30
N ASP A 187 4.59 -25.71 24.17
CA ASP A 187 3.44 -26.25 24.87
C ASP A 187 3.64 -26.00 26.36
N PRO A 188 2.78 -25.20 27.03
CA PRO A 188 2.95 -24.93 28.46
C PRO A 188 2.80 -26.20 29.33
N ASP A 189 2.35 -27.31 28.74
CA ASP A 189 2.08 -28.58 29.41
C ASP A 189 3.07 -29.72 29.06
N ARG A 190 4.34 -29.41 28.71
CA ARG A 190 5.42 -30.42 28.58
C ARG A 190 6.63 -30.17 29.46
#